data_AF-A0A0L7K2X9-F1
#
_entry.id   AF-A0A0L7K2X9-F1
#
_cell.length_a   1.000
_cell.length_b   1.000
_cell.length_c   1.000
_cell.angle_alpha   90.00
_cell.angle_beta   90.00
_cell.angle_gamma   90.00
#
_symmetry.space_group_name_H-M   'P 1'
#
loop_
_entity.id
_entity.type
_entity.pdbx_description
1 polymer ?
#
loop_
_entity_poly.entity_id
_entity_poly.type
_entity_poly.pdbx_seq_one_letter_code
_entity_poly.pdbx_strand_id
1 'polypeptide(L)'
;VILGGGMQMMVSDSPGTPSDPLDTWSCRRQDGMNLINSYIQDKQSRNLKYSYVRNNQELRNLNVADTDYLFGIFANGHLKYEFERDDGPQGMPSIVDMTEAAIKVLQKNNNGFFLMVEGGNVDMAHHRGRAKTAINESSAFDDAIQRALAMTDEQDTLIIVTADHTHTLSINGYQDRGADLFASRWDSTNYTTLSYGTGGPDSMHYYAETNAAGQVEVKRRDPSLEDTNDFYYEQVAGIRSDENTHGGGDVTVYAKGPYSHLFHNIHEQHYVYHAISFAAKLGEYGRPRFNWVSNAHRHHKTGD
;
A
#
# COMPACT_ATOMS: atom_id res chain seq x y z
N VAL A 1 -0.05 12.58 13.14
CA VAL A 1 -0.14 11.11 13.29
C VAL A 1 0.94 10.50 12.42
N ILE A 2 1.68 9.51 12.91
CA ILE A 2 2.66 8.71 12.14
C ILE A 2 2.43 7.26 12.54
N LEU A 3 2.08 6.39 11.60
CA LEU A 3 1.76 4.98 11.83
C LEU A 3 2.43 4.13 10.75
N GLY A 4 3.13 3.05 11.13
CA GLY A 4 3.77 2.15 10.17
C GLY A 4 4.87 1.27 10.79
N GLY A 5 5.81 0.84 9.95
CA GLY A 5 7.00 0.09 10.38
C GLY A 5 8.25 0.98 10.55
N GLY A 6 9.42 0.38 10.47
CA GLY A 6 10.71 1.07 10.38
C GLY A 6 11.45 1.32 11.69
N MET A 7 11.14 0.59 12.78
CA MET A 7 11.79 0.76 14.09
C MET A 7 13.33 0.72 14.01
N GLN A 8 13.87 -0.15 13.15
CA GLN A 8 15.31 -0.35 12.96
C GLN A 8 16.05 0.94 12.55
N MET A 9 15.37 1.84 11.85
CA MET A 9 15.93 3.12 11.39
C MET A 9 15.86 4.24 12.44
N MET A 10 15.15 3.99 13.54
CA MET A 10 14.92 4.95 14.62
C MET A 10 15.67 4.60 15.91
N VAL A 11 16.04 3.33 16.09
CA VAL A 11 16.68 2.81 17.31
C VAL A 11 17.96 2.07 16.95
N SER A 12 19.10 2.51 17.51
CA SER A 12 20.42 1.94 17.18
C SER A 12 20.59 0.48 17.58
N ASP A 13 19.88 0.03 18.61
CA ASP A 13 19.92 -1.33 19.17
C ASP A 13 18.60 -2.08 18.98
N SER A 14 17.91 -1.86 17.85
CA SER A 14 16.64 -2.52 17.56
C SER A 14 16.73 -4.04 17.72
N PRO A 15 15.86 -4.69 18.51
CA PRO A 15 15.92 -6.13 18.73
C PRO A 15 15.35 -6.87 17.53
N GLY A 16 16.05 -7.88 17.03
CA GLY A 16 15.52 -8.84 16.06
C GLY A 16 14.93 -10.05 16.76
N THR A 17 13.68 -10.39 16.46
CA THR A 17 13.03 -11.62 16.93
C THR A 17 12.65 -12.51 15.74
N PRO A 18 12.30 -13.79 15.95
CA PRO A 18 11.75 -14.60 14.86
C PRO A 18 10.46 -14.04 14.26
N SER A 19 9.62 -13.38 15.05
CA SER A 19 8.36 -12.78 14.58
C SER A 19 8.53 -11.41 13.92
N ASP A 20 9.54 -10.65 14.34
CA ASP A 20 9.91 -9.33 13.78
C ASP A 20 11.45 -9.29 13.57
N PRO A 21 11.97 -9.98 12.54
CA PRO A 21 13.40 -10.02 12.28
C PRO A 21 13.90 -8.65 11.84
N LEU A 22 15.20 -8.44 12.01
CA LEU A 22 15.84 -7.24 11.47
C LEU A 22 15.82 -7.29 9.95
N ASP A 23 15.40 -6.20 9.34
CA ASP A 23 15.37 -6.05 7.89
C ASP A 23 16.81 -5.96 7.38
N THR A 24 17.13 -6.87 6.46
CA THR A 24 18.45 -7.03 5.86
C THR A 24 18.74 -6.01 4.77
N TRP A 25 17.71 -5.36 4.22
CA TRP A 25 17.82 -4.31 3.20
C TRP A 25 17.90 -2.93 3.84
N SER A 26 17.25 -2.75 4.98
CA SER A 26 17.30 -1.50 5.73
C SER A 26 18.65 -1.28 6.40
N CYS A 27 19.09 -0.03 6.43
CA CYS A 27 20.26 0.38 7.22
C CYS A 27 20.00 0.20 8.73
N ARG A 28 21.04 0.43 9.54
CA ARG A 28 20.91 0.54 11.00
C ARG A 28 21.54 1.83 11.45
N ARG A 29 20.94 2.48 12.44
CA ARG A 29 21.57 3.65 13.06
C ARG A 29 22.84 3.22 13.79
N GLN A 30 23.87 4.06 13.72
CA GLN A 30 25.17 3.84 14.37
C GLN A 30 25.54 4.97 15.34
N ASP A 31 24.66 5.94 15.53
CA ASP A 31 24.91 7.15 16.34
C ASP A 31 24.51 7.00 17.81
N GLY A 32 24.07 5.80 18.22
CA GLY A 32 23.64 5.52 19.59
C GLY A 32 22.33 6.20 19.97
N MET A 33 21.63 6.84 19.04
CA MET A 33 20.37 7.52 19.31
C MET A 33 19.18 6.55 19.29
N ASN A 34 18.17 6.92 20.08
CA ASN A 34 16.83 6.36 20.05
C ASN A 34 15.84 7.51 19.78
N LEU A 35 15.44 7.64 18.52
CA LEU A 35 14.58 8.73 18.06
C LEU A 35 13.15 8.62 18.60
N ILE A 36 12.70 7.42 18.98
CA ILE A 36 11.42 7.21 19.64
C ILE A 36 11.44 7.86 21.02
N ASN A 37 12.52 7.65 21.78
CA ASN A 37 12.72 8.32 23.06
C ASN A 37 12.84 9.84 22.88
N SER A 38 13.56 10.31 21.85
CA SER A 38 13.64 11.75 21.53
C SER A 38 12.26 12.35 21.23
N TYR A 39 11.42 11.66 20.46
CA TYR A 39 10.04 12.07 20.21
C TYR A 39 9.24 12.17 21.51
N ILE A 40 9.31 11.14 22.36
CA ILE A 40 8.61 11.10 23.65
C ILE A 40 9.06 12.26 24.55
N GLN A 41 10.37 12.48 24.66
CA GLN A 41 10.95 13.57 25.46
C GLN A 41 10.52 14.95 24.95
N ASP A 42 10.49 15.17 23.63
CA ASP A 42 9.97 16.41 23.06
C ASP A 42 8.51 16.66 23.49
N LYS A 43 7.63 15.67 23.33
CA LYS A 43 6.22 15.81 23.70
C LYS A 43 6.01 16.07 25.19
N GLN A 44 6.77 15.37 26.04
CA GLN A 44 6.76 15.58 27.49
C GLN A 44 7.24 16.99 27.87
N SER A 45 8.37 17.43 27.31
CA SER A 45 8.95 18.75 27.63
C SER A 45 8.05 19.93 27.25
N ARG A 46 7.21 19.74 26.22
CA ARG A 46 6.24 20.71 25.74
C ARG A 46 4.85 20.55 26.37
N ASN A 47 4.68 19.60 27.30
CA ASN A 47 3.40 19.26 27.93
C ASN A 47 2.28 19.02 26.91
N LEU A 48 2.59 18.27 25.84
CA LEU A 48 1.64 17.94 24.77
C LEU A 48 0.97 16.58 25.06
N LYS A 49 -0.27 16.43 24.64
CA LYS A 49 -1.01 15.16 24.71
C LYS A 49 -0.55 14.23 23.58
N TYR A 50 0.12 13.13 23.92
CA TYR A 50 0.64 12.20 22.93
C TYR A 50 0.43 10.74 23.36
N SER A 51 0.40 9.86 22.37
CA SER A 51 0.41 8.41 22.56
C SER A 51 1.47 7.79 21.66
N TYR A 52 2.23 6.85 22.23
CA TYR A 52 3.11 5.96 21.48
C TYR A 52 2.57 4.53 21.60
N VAL A 53 2.34 3.87 20.47
CA VAL A 53 1.74 2.53 20.41
C VAL A 53 2.58 1.59 19.54
N ARG A 54 2.57 0.29 19.84
CA ARG A 54 3.47 -0.70 19.21
C ARG A 54 2.80 -1.98 18.76
N ASN A 55 1.52 -2.16 19.04
CA ASN A 55 0.78 -3.37 18.70
C ASN A 55 -0.73 -3.10 18.60
N ASN A 56 -1.48 -4.13 18.19
CA ASN A 56 -2.94 -4.10 18.09
C ASN A 56 -3.63 -3.70 19.39
N GLN A 57 -3.20 -4.24 20.53
CA GLN A 57 -3.85 -3.95 21.81
C GLN A 57 -3.70 -2.49 22.21
N GLU A 58 -2.50 -1.92 22.06
CA GLU A 58 -2.22 -0.53 22.38
C GLU A 58 -2.97 0.42 21.44
N LEU A 59 -3.02 0.12 20.13
CA LEU A 59 -3.80 0.92 19.18
C LEU A 59 -5.30 0.84 19.46
N ARG A 60 -5.85 -0.34 19.75
CA ARG A 60 -7.27 -0.52 20.11
C ARG A 60 -7.65 0.19 21.41
N ASN A 61 -6.74 0.25 22.37
CA ASN A 61 -6.94 0.91 23.66
C ASN A 61 -6.59 2.41 23.63
N LEU A 62 -6.30 2.96 22.45
CA LEU A 62 -5.94 4.36 22.29
C LEU A 62 -7.03 5.29 22.85
N ASN A 63 -6.67 6.10 23.84
CA ASN A 63 -7.53 7.19 24.29
C ASN A 63 -7.43 8.39 23.33
N VAL A 64 -8.29 8.40 22.32
CA VAL A 64 -8.35 9.47 21.30
C VAL A 64 -8.58 10.85 21.92
N ALA A 65 -9.43 10.93 22.95
CA ALA A 65 -9.76 12.20 23.61
C ALA A 65 -8.52 12.86 24.25
N ASP A 66 -7.55 12.05 24.67
CA ASP A 66 -6.31 12.51 25.31
C ASP A 66 -5.05 12.33 24.43
N THR A 67 -5.23 12.19 23.12
CA THR A 67 -4.10 12.04 22.17
C THR A 67 -4.19 13.06 21.05
N ASP A 68 -3.34 14.07 21.04
CA ASP A 68 -3.22 15.01 19.92
C ASP A 68 -2.11 14.59 18.94
N TYR A 69 -1.08 13.91 19.45
CA TYR A 69 0.03 13.36 18.67
C TYR A 69 0.11 11.85 18.82
N LEU A 70 -0.30 11.12 17.78
CA LEU A 70 -0.17 9.66 17.72
C LEU A 70 1.09 9.27 16.95
N PHE A 71 1.92 8.43 17.56
CA PHE A 71 3.07 7.78 16.93
C PHE A 71 2.98 6.28 17.14
N GLY A 72 2.97 5.50 16.06
CA GLY A 72 2.82 4.05 16.12
C GLY A 72 3.80 3.35 15.21
N ILE A 73 4.68 2.54 15.78
CA ILE A 73 5.71 1.79 15.06
C ILE A 73 5.56 0.32 15.40
N PHE A 74 5.21 -0.50 14.41
CA PHE A 74 4.71 -1.87 14.63
C PHE A 74 5.63 -2.98 14.10
N ALA A 75 6.73 -2.62 13.43
CA ALA A 75 7.71 -3.57 12.89
C ALA A 75 9.11 -2.95 12.78
N ASN A 76 10.15 -3.79 12.73
CA ASN A 76 11.53 -3.39 12.49
C ASN A 76 11.74 -2.74 11.13
N GLY A 77 11.26 -3.39 10.07
CA GLY A 77 11.25 -2.90 8.69
C GLY A 77 9.82 -2.60 8.22
N HIS A 78 9.44 -3.09 7.05
CA HIS A 78 8.05 -3.06 6.58
C HIS A 78 7.11 -3.84 7.50
N LEU A 79 5.82 -3.49 7.46
CA LEU A 79 4.78 -4.35 8.03
C LEU A 79 4.71 -5.66 7.26
N LYS A 80 4.24 -6.72 7.92
CA LYS A 80 3.98 -8.01 7.26
C LYS A 80 2.88 -7.84 6.20
N TYR A 81 2.90 -8.70 5.20
CA TYR A 81 1.76 -8.85 4.30
C TYR A 81 0.52 -9.21 5.10
N GLU A 82 -0.66 -8.81 4.61
CA GLU A 82 -1.94 -9.02 5.26
C GLU A 82 -2.18 -10.50 5.57
N PHE A 83 -1.86 -11.41 4.64
CA PHE A 83 -2.00 -12.86 4.88
C PHE A 83 -1.01 -13.42 5.93
N GLU A 84 0.10 -12.73 6.21
CA GLU A 84 1.10 -13.12 7.21
C GLU A 84 0.87 -12.42 8.56
N ARG A 85 -0.05 -11.45 8.61
CA ARG A 85 -0.22 -10.55 9.74
C ARG A 85 -0.76 -11.30 10.96
N ASP A 86 -0.09 -11.15 12.10
CA ASP A 86 -0.64 -11.52 13.40
C ASP A 86 -1.68 -10.47 13.81
N ASP A 87 -2.96 -10.85 13.82
CA ASP A 87 -4.09 -10.01 14.23
C ASP A 87 -4.37 -10.08 15.75
N GLY A 88 -3.57 -10.88 16.47
CA GLY A 88 -3.60 -11.01 17.91
C GLY A 88 -3.20 -9.72 18.64
N PRO A 89 -3.41 -9.66 19.97
CA PRO A 89 -3.14 -8.45 20.77
C PRO A 89 -1.71 -7.91 20.66
N GLN A 90 -0.72 -8.79 20.51
CA GLN A 90 0.71 -8.45 20.41
C GLN A 90 1.21 -8.35 18.97
N GLY A 91 0.34 -8.60 17.99
CA GLY A 91 0.64 -8.44 16.58
C GLY A 91 0.52 -6.99 16.11
N MET A 92 0.34 -6.80 14.80
CA MET A 92 0.33 -5.49 14.17
C MET A 92 -1.03 -5.14 13.54
N PRO A 93 -1.39 -3.83 13.51
CA PRO A 93 -2.66 -3.37 12.97
C PRO A 93 -2.74 -3.52 11.46
N SER A 94 -3.96 -3.74 10.97
CA SER A 94 -4.24 -3.63 9.54
C SER A 94 -4.13 -2.16 9.10
N ILE A 95 -3.99 -1.95 7.78
CA ILE A 95 -4.07 -0.61 7.20
C ILE A 95 -5.42 0.07 7.48
N VAL A 96 -6.49 -0.71 7.63
CA VAL A 96 -7.82 -0.24 8.04
C VAL A 96 -7.78 0.33 9.47
N ASP A 97 -7.20 -0.43 10.42
CA ASP A 97 -7.10 0.00 11.82
C ASP A 97 -6.24 1.26 11.96
N MET A 98 -5.13 1.33 11.22
CA MET A 98 -4.26 2.51 11.21
C MET A 98 -4.97 3.74 10.61
N THR A 99 -5.69 3.55 9.50
CA THR A 99 -6.46 4.62 8.86
C THR A 99 -7.53 5.16 9.79
N GLU A 100 -8.29 4.26 10.43
CA GLU A 100 -9.32 4.63 11.40
C GLU A 100 -8.74 5.41 12.59
N ALA A 101 -7.65 4.92 13.19
CA ALA A 101 -7.01 5.59 14.31
C ALA A 101 -6.47 6.98 13.91
N ALA A 102 -5.90 7.10 12.72
CA ALA A 102 -5.41 8.37 12.19
C ALA A 102 -6.55 9.37 12.01
N ILE A 103 -7.64 8.98 11.35
CA ILE A 103 -8.82 9.84 11.14
C ILE A 103 -9.40 10.28 12.49
N LYS A 104 -9.60 9.37 13.44
CA LYS A 104 -10.12 9.70 14.78
C LYS A 104 -9.31 10.77 15.50
N VAL A 105 -7.98 10.70 15.42
CA VAL A 105 -7.10 11.69 16.05
C VAL A 105 -7.10 13.01 15.28
N LEU A 106 -7.02 12.96 13.95
CA LEU A 106 -6.91 14.14 13.09
C LEU A 106 -8.21 14.96 13.01
N GLN A 107 -9.38 14.30 13.04
CA GLN A 107 -10.68 14.97 13.00
C GLN A 107 -10.96 15.90 14.18
N LYS A 108 -10.17 15.82 15.27
CA LYS A 108 -10.27 16.76 16.38
C LYS A 108 -9.84 18.18 16.01
N ASN A 109 -9.12 18.37 14.90
CA ASN A 109 -8.75 19.68 14.40
C ASN A 109 -9.87 20.29 13.54
N ASN A 110 -10.56 21.30 14.07
CA ASN A 110 -11.64 22.01 13.35
C ASN A 110 -11.18 22.74 12.08
N ASN A 111 -9.87 22.94 11.87
CA ASN A 111 -9.32 23.51 10.65
C ASN A 111 -9.11 22.47 9.53
N GLY A 112 -9.48 21.21 9.76
CA GLY A 112 -9.26 20.10 8.84
C GLY A 112 -7.89 19.43 9.01
N PHE A 113 -7.61 18.45 8.16
CA PHE A 113 -6.37 17.68 8.16
C PHE A 113 -5.99 17.22 6.76
N PHE A 114 -4.71 16.86 6.62
CA PHE A 114 -4.20 16.08 5.50
C PHE A 114 -3.78 14.71 6.04
N LEU A 115 -4.16 13.65 5.32
CA LEU A 115 -3.79 12.28 5.63
C LEU A 115 -3.32 11.59 4.35
N MET A 116 -2.15 10.95 4.42
CA MET A 116 -1.65 10.04 3.40
C MET A 116 -1.67 8.63 3.97
N VAL A 117 -2.29 7.71 3.22
CA VAL A 117 -2.37 6.29 3.52
C VAL A 117 -1.78 5.55 2.33
N GLU A 118 -0.84 4.64 2.58
CA GLU A 118 -0.06 3.97 1.55
C GLU A 118 -0.18 2.45 1.71
N GLY A 119 -0.68 1.77 0.68
CA GLY A 119 -0.66 0.31 0.55
C GLY A 119 0.69 -0.20 0.04
N GLY A 120 1.80 0.16 0.71
CA GLY A 120 3.15 0.00 0.15
C GLY A 120 3.58 -1.46 -0.11
N ASN A 121 2.96 -2.43 0.57
CA ASN A 121 3.26 -3.84 0.34
C ASN A 121 2.73 -4.38 -1.00
N VAL A 122 1.85 -3.64 -1.71
CA VAL A 122 1.44 -3.99 -3.08
C VAL A 122 2.66 -4.02 -4.01
N ASP A 123 3.51 -3.00 -3.94
CA ASP A 123 4.76 -2.89 -4.69
C ASP A 123 5.74 -4.02 -4.31
N MET A 124 5.95 -4.23 -3.00
CA MET A 124 6.82 -5.29 -2.49
C MET A 124 6.40 -6.68 -3.00
N ALA A 125 5.10 -6.95 -3.03
CA ALA A 125 4.58 -8.21 -3.53
C ALA A 125 4.78 -8.36 -5.06
N HIS A 126 4.60 -7.27 -5.81
CA HIS A 126 4.88 -7.26 -7.24
C HIS A 126 6.36 -7.45 -7.55
N HIS A 127 7.28 -6.84 -6.79
CA HIS A 127 8.73 -7.09 -6.93
C HIS A 127 9.08 -8.57 -6.77
N ARG A 128 8.42 -9.27 -5.83
CA ARG A 128 8.59 -10.72 -5.66
C ARG A 128 7.86 -11.56 -6.72
N GLY A 129 7.16 -10.94 -7.67
CA GLY A 129 6.38 -11.65 -8.67
C GLY A 129 5.20 -12.42 -8.07
N ARG A 130 4.67 -12.01 -6.90
CA ARG A 130 3.60 -12.70 -6.15
C ARG A 130 2.28 -11.99 -6.30
N ALA A 131 1.60 -12.23 -7.42
CA ALA A 131 0.36 -11.54 -7.77
C ALA A 131 -0.78 -11.80 -6.78
N LYS A 132 -0.87 -13.00 -6.20
CA LYS A 132 -1.90 -13.29 -5.18
C LYS A 132 -1.71 -12.44 -3.93
N THR A 133 -0.48 -12.30 -3.46
CA THR A 133 -0.15 -11.37 -2.36
C THR A 133 -0.45 -9.93 -2.77
N ALA A 134 -0.02 -9.47 -3.95
CA ALA A 134 -0.25 -8.09 -4.38
C ALA A 134 -1.76 -7.75 -4.47
N ILE A 135 -2.59 -8.68 -4.93
CA ILE A 135 -4.05 -8.53 -4.96
C ILE A 135 -4.64 -8.52 -3.55
N ASN A 136 -4.12 -9.34 -2.63
CA ASN A 136 -4.56 -9.33 -1.23
C ASN A 136 -4.21 -8.02 -0.52
N GLU A 137 -3.00 -7.48 -0.73
CA GLU A 137 -2.61 -6.15 -0.23
C GLU A 137 -3.48 -5.04 -0.86
N SER A 138 -3.77 -5.15 -2.16
CA SER A 138 -4.64 -4.19 -2.86
C SER A 138 -6.07 -4.22 -2.29
N SER A 139 -6.58 -5.41 -1.95
CA SER A 139 -7.88 -5.57 -1.29
C SER A 139 -7.89 -4.93 0.11
N ALA A 140 -6.83 -5.12 0.90
CA ALA A 140 -6.71 -4.50 2.21
C ALA A 140 -6.63 -2.95 2.11
N PHE A 141 -5.97 -2.43 1.08
CA PHE A 141 -5.96 -1.00 0.80
C PHE A 141 -7.34 -0.46 0.37
N ASP A 142 -8.08 -1.22 -0.45
CA ASP A 142 -9.48 -0.88 -0.79
C ASP A 142 -10.38 -0.83 0.46
N ASP A 143 -10.23 -1.77 1.39
CA ASP A 143 -10.95 -1.73 2.67
C ASP A 143 -10.61 -0.48 3.50
N ALA A 144 -9.36 0.00 3.45
CA ALA A 144 -8.97 1.25 4.11
C ALA A 144 -9.59 2.48 3.42
N ILE A 145 -9.71 2.48 2.10
CA ILE A 145 -10.41 3.52 1.34
C ILE A 145 -11.90 3.53 1.73
N GLN A 146 -12.54 2.36 1.76
CA GLN A 146 -13.93 2.22 2.20
C GLN A 146 -14.11 2.71 3.65
N ARG A 147 -13.15 2.41 4.53
CA ARG A 147 -13.17 2.90 5.92
C ARG A 147 -13.07 4.41 6.00
N ALA A 148 -12.18 5.04 5.23
CA ALA A 148 -12.05 6.49 5.18
C ALA A 148 -13.33 7.16 4.66
N LEU A 149 -13.92 6.61 3.59
CA LEU A 149 -15.21 7.07 3.04
C LEU A 149 -16.33 6.99 4.08
N ALA A 150 -16.37 5.92 4.89
CA ALA A 150 -17.38 5.77 5.93
C ALA A 150 -17.20 6.71 7.14
N MET A 151 -16.01 7.29 7.30
CA MET A 151 -15.66 8.13 8.45
C MET A 151 -15.61 9.62 8.14
N THR A 152 -15.77 10.02 6.89
CA THR A 152 -15.63 11.41 6.43
C THR A 152 -16.84 11.86 5.63
N ASP A 153 -17.10 13.17 5.58
CA ASP A 153 -18.20 13.73 4.80
C ASP A 153 -17.69 14.14 3.41
N GLU A 154 -18.32 13.64 2.35
CA GLU A 154 -17.95 14.00 0.98
C GLU A 154 -18.18 15.49 0.64
N GLN A 155 -18.91 16.23 1.48
CA GLN A 155 -19.11 17.67 1.32
C GLN A 155 -17.88 18.50 1.73
N ASP A 156 -17.02 17.97 2.62
CA ASP A 156 -15.85 18.69 3.13
C ASP A 156 -14.52 17.95 2.95
N THR A 157 -14.56 16.67 2.56
CA THR A 157 -13.38 15.83 2.42
C THR A 157 -13.14 15.43 0.96
N LEU A 158 -11.97 15.78 0.44
CA LEU A 158 -11.47 15.29 -0.85
C LEU A 158 -10.62 14.04 -0.63
N ILE A 159 -11.11 12.88 -1.07
CA ILE A 159 -10.36 11.62 -1.10
C ILE A 159 -9.85 11.39 -2.52
N ILE A 160 -8.55 11.11 -2.63
CA ILE A 160 -7.87 10.78 -3.89
C ILE A 160 -7.17 9.44 -3.71
N VAL A 161 -7.33 8.56 -4.71
CA VAL A 161 -6.65 7.27 -4.79
C VAL A 161 -5.87 7.23 -6.09
N THR A 162 -4.58 6.96 -6.02
CA THR A 162 -3.69 6.82 -7.17
C THR A 162 -2.59 5.82 -6.84
N ALA A 163 -1.85 5.39 -7.86
CA ALA A 163 -0.54 4.77 -7.69
C ALA A 163 0.56 5.79 -7.99
N ASP A 164 1.77 5.48 -7.56
CA ASP A 164 3.00 6.19 -7.88
C ASP A 164 3.64 5.68 -9.20
N HIS A 165 3.48 4.38 -9.50
CA HIS A 165 3.84 3.76 -10.78
C HIS A 165 3.06 2.45 -11.02
N THR A 166 3.28 1.81 -12.17
CA THR A 166 2.75 0.47 -12.48
C THR A 166 3.81 -0.61 -12.19
N HIS A 167 3.48 -1.88 -12.45
CA HIS A 167 4.43 -2.99 -12.60
C HIS A 167 4.22 -3.70 -13.94
N THR A 168 5.11 -4.62 -14.28
CA THR A 168 5.00 -5.42 -15.51
C THR A 168 3.94 -6.53 -15.46
N LEU A 169 3.01 -6.50 -14.51
CA LEU A 169 1.91 -7.46 -14.40
C LEU A 169 1.05 -7.41 -15.67
N SER A 170 0.70 -8.58 -16.19
CA SER A 170 -0.20 -8.76 -17.32
C SER A 170 -1.31 -9.74 -16.96
N ILE A 171 -2.52 -9.45 -17.46
CA ILE A 171 -3.68 -10.35 -17.39
C ILE A 171 -3.86 -10.98 -18.78
N ASN A 172 -3.44 -12.24 -18.89
CA ASN A 172 -3.54 -13.06 -20.08
C ASN A 172 -4.91 -13.77 -20.14
N GLY A 173 -5.23 -14.38 -21.27
CA GLY A 173 -6.55 -14.98 -21.51
C GLY A 173 -6.47 -16.13 -22.52
N TYR A 174 -7.57 -16.85 -22.76
CA TYR A 174 -8.97 -16.42 -22.69
C TYR A 174 -9.81 -17.21 -21.66
N GLN A 175 -9.68 -16.88 -20.36
CA GLN A 175 -10.44 -17.55 -19.30
C GLN A 175 -11.93 -17.18 -19.32
N ASP A 176 -12.78 -18.14 -18.92
CA ASP A 176 -14.21 -17.93 -18.76
C ASP A 176 -14.52 -16.97 -17.61
N ARG A 177 -15.65 -16.26 -17.72
CA ARG A 177 -16.12 -15.38 -16.65
C ARG A 177 -16.39 -16.19 -15.38
N GLY A 178 -15.78 -15.77 -14.27
CA GLY A 178 -15.90 -16.44 -12.97
C GLY A 178 -14.86 -17.53 -12.73
N ALA A 179 -13.95 -17.75 -13.68
CA ALA A 179 -12.78 -18.60 -13.45
C ALA A 179 -11.84 -17.99 -12.39
N ASP A 180 -11.05 -18.86 -11.76
CA ASP A 180 -9.99 -18.45 -10.85
C ASP A 180 -8.94 -17.61 -11.60
N LEU A 181 -8.59 -16.46 -11.03
CA LEU A 181 -7.61 -15.53 -11.60
C LEU A 181 -6.18 -16.09 -11.55
N PHE A 182 -5.87 -17.05 -10.68
CA PHE A 182 -4.50 -17.55 -10.49
C PHE A 182 -4.18 -18.79 -11.30
N ALA A 183 -5.20 -19.46 -11.84
CA ALA A 183 -5.05 -20.65 -12.66
C ALA A 183 -5.53 -20.38 -14.09
N SER A 184 -4.91 -21.03 -15.07
CA SER A 184 -5.47 -21.12 -16.41
C SER A 184 -5.14 -22.49 -17.02
N ARG A 185 -6.05 -22.99 -17.86
CA ARG A 185 -5.89 -24.23 -18.60
C ARG A 185 -6.03 -23.95 -20.08
N TRP A 186 -4.98 -24.22 -20.84
CA TRP A 186 -4.95 -24.06 -22.29
C TRP A 186 -3.80 -24.89 -22.88
N ASP A 187 -4.01 -25.43 -24.08
CA ASP A 187 -3.04 -26.21 -24.87
C ASP A 187 -2.46 -27.48 -24.20
N SER A 188 -1.27 -27.90 -24.63
CA SER A 188 -0.53 -29.07 -24.14
C SER A 188 0.25 -28.84 -22.83
N THR A 189 0.43 -27.59 -22.41
CA THR A 189 1.08 -27.20 -21.15
C THR A 189 0.39 -25.95 -20.61
N ASN A 190 -0.21 -26.05 -19.43
CA ASN A 190 -1.00 -24.95 -18.88
C ASN A 190 -0.17 -23.67 -18.66
N TYR A 191 -0.81 -22.51 -18.56
CA TYR A 191 -0.17 -21.23 -18.17
C TYR A 191 -1.07 -20.52 -17.16
N THR A 192 -0.53 -19.56 -16.40
CA THR A 192 -1.31 -18.76 -15.45
C THR A 192 -1.90 -17.52 -16.12
N THR A 193 -3.14 -17.17 -15.75
CA THR A 193 -3.81 -15.95 -16.25
C THR A 193 -2.97 -14.71 -15.94
N LEU A 194 -2.33 -14.66 -14.77
CA LEU A 194 -1.40 -13.59 -14.42
C LEU A 194 0.04 -13.97 -14.79
N SER A 195 0.79 -13.02 -15.34
CA SER A 195 2.24 -13.14 -15.61
C SER A 195 2.94 -11.79 -15.43
N TYR A 196 4.26 -11.80 -15.41
CA TYR A 196 5.07 -10.57 -15.40
C TYR A 196 5.97 -10.48 -16.63
N GLY A 197 6.36 -9.26 -16.98
CA GLY A 197 7.39 -9.01 -18.00
C GLY A 197 8.79 -9.36 -17.48
N THR A 198 9.09 -8.94 -16.26
CA THR A 198 10.34 -9.24 -15.53
C THR A 198 10.03 -9.97 -14.22
N GLY A 199 10.93 -10.80 -13.73
CA GLY A 199 10.71 -11.47 -12.44
C GLY A 199 11.99 -12.02 -11.84
N GLY A 200 11.89 -12.43 -10.58
CA GLY A 200 13.01 -12.98 -9.83
C GLY A 200 13.43 -14.37 -10.34
N PRO A 201 14.43 -15.00 -9.69
CA PRO A 201 14.92 -16.31 -10.05
C PRO A 201 13.85 -17.41 -10.13
N ASP A 202 12.85 -17.39 -9.26
CA ASP A 202 11.80 -18.41 -9.18
C ASP A 202 10.61 -18.13 -10.12
N SER A 203 10.51 -16.92 -10.65
CA SER A 203 9.57 -16.53 -11.72
C SER A 203 9.96 -17.10 -13.10
N MET A 204 11.16 -17.69 -13.25
CA MET A 204 11.60 -18.32 -14.50
C MET A 204 11.15 -19.77 -14.60
N HIS A 205 10.09 -19.98 -15.35
CA HIS A 205 9.48 -21.30 -15.51
C HIS A 205 10.04 -22.07 -16.71
N TYR A 206 11.31 -21.88 -17.08
CA TYR A 206 11.95 -22.67 -18.15
C TYR A 206 13.12 -23.48 -17.59
N TYR A 207 13.24 -24.73 -18.02
CA TYR A 207 14.34 -25.61 -17.63
C TYR A 207 14.84 -26.41 -18.84
N ALA A 208 16.11 -26.79 -18.81
CA ALA A 208 16.71 -27.66 -19.82
C ALA A 208 16.61 -29.12 -19.36
N GLU A 209 16.15 -30.01 -20.23
CA GLU A 209 16.10 -31.45 -20.02
C GLU A 209 16.69 -32.17 -21.23
N THR A 210 17.47 -33.22 -21.00
CA THR A 210 17.98 -34.07 -22.09
C THR A 210 16.98 -35.16 -22.39
N ASN A 211 16.46 -35.19 -23.61
CA ASN A 211 15.51 -36.21 -24.04
C ASN A 211 16.17 -37.59 -24.21
N ALA A 212 15.36 -38.63 -24.44
CA ALA A 212 15.85 -40.00 -24.62
C ALA A 212 16.81 -40.21 -25.82
N ALA A 213 16.85 -39.25 -26.76
CA ALA A 213 17.76 -39.25 -27.90
C ALA A 213 19.07 -38.50 -27.61
N GLY A 214 19.30 -38.02 -26.38
CA GLY A 214 20.49 -37.28 -25.98
C GLY A 214 20.50 -35.80 -26.40
N GLN A 215 19.36 -35.25 -26.84
CA GLN A 215 19.23 -33.85 -27.24
C GLN A 215 18.74 -33.00 -26.06
N VAL A 216 19.31 -31.81 -25.88
CA VAL A 216 18.85 -30.85 -24.87
C VAL A 216 17.62 -30.11 -25.40
N GLU A 217 16.52 -30.19 -24.68
CA GLU A 217 15.28 -29.47 -24.93
C GLU A 217 15.04 -28.46 -23.81
N VAL A 218 14.55 -27.27 -24.16
CA VAL A 218 14.06 -26.30 -23.18
C VAL A 218 12.56 -26.49 -23.04
N LYS A 219 12.12 -26.83 -21.83
CA LYS A 219 10.71 -27.01 -21.48
C LYS A 219 10.25 -25.91 -20.55
N ARG A 220 8.97 -25.58 -20.65
CA ARG A 220 8.29 -24.71 -19.70
C ARG A 220 7.72 -25.56 -18.58
N ARG A 221 7.81 -25.09 -17.34
CA ARG A 221 7.12 -25.70 -16.18
C ARG A 221 5.62 -25.61 -16.40
N ASP A 222 4.94 -26.69 -16.04
CA ASP A 222 3.49 -26.74 -16.06
C ASP A 222 2.98 -26.25 -14.70
N PRO A 223 2.34 -25.07 -14.62
CA PRO A 223 1.85 -24.51 -13.36
C PRO A 223 0.74 -25.36 -12.75
N SER A 224 0.11 -26.29 -13.48
CA SER A 224 -0.89 -27.21 -12.90
C SER A 224 -0.29 -28.26 -11.97
N LEU A 225 1.05 -28.38 -11.94
CA LEU A 225 1.77 -29.24 -11.01
C LEU A 225 2.14 -28.53 -9.71
N GLU A 226 1.84 -27.22 -9.62
CA GLU A 226 2.17 -26.36 -8.48
C GLU A 226 0.88 -25.78 -7.89
N ASP A 227 0.94 -25.35 -6.62
CA ASP A 227 -0.18 -24.60 -6.02
C ASP A 227 -0.12 -23.13 -6.47
N THR A 228 -0.73 -22.86 -7.62
CA THR A 228 -0.85 -21.47 -8.14
C THR A 228 -1.65 -20.53 -7.23
N ASN A 229 -2.35 -21.09 -6.24
CA ASN A 229 -3.08 -20.35 -5.22
C ASN A 229 -2.26 -20.13 -3.94
N ASP A 230 -1.01 -20.56 -3.86
CA ASP A 230 -0.13 -20.19 -2.76
C ASP A 230 0.18 -18.68 -2.82
N PHE A 231 0.18 -18.00 -1.68
CA PHE A 231 0.61 -16.60 -1.60
C PHE A 231 2.08 -16.41 -1.95
N TYR A 232 2.91 -17.44 -1.77
CA TYR A 232 4.31 -17.42 -2.16
C TYR A 232 4.55 -17.83 -3.62
N TYR A 233 3.51 -18.19 -4.37
CA TYR A 233 3.64 -18.56 -5.77
C TYR A 233 4.07 -17.38 -6.63
N GLU A 234 5.24 -17.51 -7.26
CA GLU A 234 5.78 -16.51 -8.19
C GLU A 234 5.33 -16.80 -9.62
N GLN A 235 4.54 -15.89 -10.20
CA GLN A 235 4.05 -16.07 -11.57
C GLN A 235 5.19 -16.04 -12.59
N VAL A 236 4.95 -16.69 -13.72
CA VAL A 236 5.92 -16.73 -14.82
C VAL A 236 6.30 -15.32 -15.28
N ALA A 237 7.60 -15.11 -15.51
CA ALA A 237 8.15 -13.91 -16.10
C ALA A 237 8.86 -14.18 -17.44
N GLY A 238 8.78 -13.22 -18.36
CA GLY A 238 9.45 -13.32 -19.67
C GLY A 238 10.96 -13.07 -19.61
N ILE A 239 11.41 -12.21 -18.68
CA ILE A 239 12.82 -11.81 -18.52
C ILE A 239 13.24 -12.05 -17.06
N ARG A 240 14.34 -12.77 -16.89
CA ARG A 240 14.94 -13.02 -15.58
C ARG A 240 15.70 -11.79 -15.08
N SER A 241 15.39 -11.36 -13.86
CA SER A 241 16.17 -10.41 -13.07
C SER A 241 16.33 -10.96 -11.65
N ASP A 242 16.84 -10.13 -10.75
CA ASP A 242 16.79 -10.29 -9.30
C ASP A 242 15.37 -10.16 -8.73
N GLU A 243 14.58 -9.22 -9.27
CA GLU A 243 13.17 -9.02 -8.94
C GLU A 243 12.37 -8.49 -10.15
N ASN A 244 11.05 -8.49 -10.08
CA ASN A 244 10.24 -7.78 -11.06
C ASN A 244 10.48 -6.27 -10.96
N THR A 245 10.43 -5.55 -12.08
CA THR A 245 10.66 -4.12 -12.15
C THR A 245 9.34 -3.32 -12.17
N HIS A 246 9.43 -2.02 -11.90
CA HIS A 246 8.31 -1.11 -12.12
C HIS A 246 7.96 -1.04 -13.61
N GLY A 247 6.69 -0.76 -13.89
CA GLY A 247 6.20 -0.43 -15.22
C GLY A 247 6.18 1.09 -15.43
N GLY A 248 6.43 1.51 -16.67
CA GLY A 248 6.34 2.92 -17.09
C GLY A 248 4.99 3.32 -17.67
N GLY A 249 3.94 2.53 -17.46
CA GLY A 249 2.59 2.85 -17.92
C GLY A 249 1.92 3.91 -17.05
N ASP A 250 0.94 4.61 -17.64
CA ASP A 250 0.10 5.57 -16.91
C ASP A 250 -0.67 4.86 -15.78
N VAL A 251 -0.86 5.57 -14.67
CA VAL A 251 -1.65 5.12 -13.52
C VAL A 251 -2.97 5.89 -13.43
N THR A 252 -3.99 5.27 -12.84
CA THR A 252 -5.30 5.92 -12.68
C THR A 252 -5.35 6.77 -11.42
N VAL A 253 -5.97 7.95 -11.51
CA VAL A 253 -6.32 8.79 -10.36
C VAL A 253 -7.83 8.79 -10.20
N TYR A 254 -8.32 8.29 -9.06
CA TYR A 254 -9.71 8.41 -8.64
C TYR A 254 -9.83 9.54 -7.63
N ALA A 255 -10.90 10.34 -7.72
CA ALA A 255 -11.14 11.43 -6.78
C ALA A 255 -12.63 11.55 -6.43
N LYS A 256 -12.93 11.78 -5.15
CA LYS A 256 -14.28 12.00 -4.63
C LYS A 256 -14.27 13.12 -3.59
N GLY A 257 -15.27 14.01 -3.64
CA GLY A 257 -15.42 15.15 -2.72
C GLY A 257 -15.20 16.51 -3.39
N PRO A 258 -14.95 17.58 -2.62
CA PRO A 258 -14.77 18.94 -3.14
C PRO A 258 -13.64 19.02 -4.16
N TYR A 259 -13.87 19.72 -5.29
CA TYR A 259 -12.91 19.85 -6.39
C TYR A 259 -12.46 18.55 -7.08
N SER A 260 -13.09 17.39 -6.79
CA SER A 260 -12.80 16.12 -7.49
C SER A 260 -12.90 16.21 -9.02
N HIS A 261 -13.71 17.13 -9.55
CA HIS A 261 -13.84 17.39 -10.99
C HIS A 261 -12.58 17.94 -11.67
N LEU A 262 -11.55 18.36 -10.91
CA LEU A 262 -10.25 18.75 -11.45
C LEU A 262 -9.44 17.54 -11.96
N PHE A 263 -9.73 16.34 -11.44
CA PHE A 263 -9.07 15.12 -11.88
C PHE A 263 -9.81 14.54 -13.10
N HIS A 264 -9.40 14.99 -14.29
CA HIS A 264 -10.00 14.63 -15.58
C HIS A 264 -8.92 14.34 -16.64
N ASN A 265 -9.19 13.49 -17.64
CA ASN A 265 -8.24 13.21 -18.74
C ASN A 265 -6.87 12.66 -18.26
N ILE A 266 -5.78 13.14 -18.87
CA ILE A 266 -4.38 12.74 -18.63
C ILE A 266 -3.65 13.96 -18.04
N HIS A 267 -2.88 13.72 -16.98
CA HIS A 267 -2.08 14.73 -16.30
C HIS A 267 -0.68 14.20 -16.02
N GLU A 268 0.28 15.12 -15.93
CA GLU A 268 1.57 14.83 -15.29
C GLU A 268 1.37 14.49 -13.81
N GLN A 269 2.14 13.55 -13.25
CA GLN A 269 1.93 13.09 -11.87
C GLN A 269 1.99 14.21 -10.82
N HIS A 270 2.88 15.19 -11.02
CA HIS A 270 3.00 16.35 -10.11
C HIS A 270 1.75 17.25 -10.10
N TYR A 271 0.85 17.13 -11.09
CA TYR A 271 -0.44 17.81 -11.08
C TYR A 271 -1.28 17.48 -9.84
N VAL A 272 -1.20 16.24 -9.33
CA VAL A 272 -1.97 15.79 -8.16
C VAL A 272 -1.69 16.68 -6.95
N TYR A 273 -0.42 17.04 -6.73
CA TYR A 273 -0.02 17.99 -5.68
C TYR A 273 -0.67 19.37 -5.87
N HIS A 274 -0.67 19.89 -7.09
CA HIS A 274 -1.26 21.21 -7.39
C HIS A 274 -2.78 21.21 -7.21
N ALA A 275 -3.47 20.15 -7.64
CA ALA A 275 -4.91 20.01 -7.48
C ALA A 275 -5.32 19.90 -6.00
N ILE A 276 -4.59 19.10 -5.19
CA ILE A 276 -4.79 19.03 -3.74
C ILE A 276 -4.54 20.40 -3.10
N SER A 277 -3.43 21.04 -3.42
CA SER A 277 -3.05 22.33 -2.85
C SER A 277 -4.08 23.42 -3.20
N PHE A 278 -4.62 23.39 -4.42
CA PHE A 278 -5.70 24.27 -4.83
C PHE A 278 -6.99 24.01 -4.04
N ALA A 279 -7.44 22.76 -3.97
CA ALA A 279 -8.67 22.36 -3.29
C ALA A 279 -8.65 22.70 -1.79
N ALA A 280 -7.51 22.46 -1.14
CA ALA A 280 -7.30 22.72 0.28
C ALA A 280 -6.78 24.15 0.58
N LYS A 281 -6.67 25.02 -0.43
CA LYS A 281 -6.17 26.40 -0.29
C LYS A 281 -4.81 26.49 0.40
N LEU A 282 -3.89 25.59 0.05
CA LEU A 282 -2.54 25.52 0.61
C LEU A 282 -1.55 26.35 -0.23
N GLY A 283 -0.52 26.88 0.44
CA GLY A 283 0.58 27.59 -0.21
C GLY A 283 0.12 28.78 -1.06
N GLU A 284 0.59 28.84 -2.31
CA GLU A 284 0.24 29.91 -3.26
C GLU A 284 -1.27 30.01 -3.54
N TYR A 285 -2.00 28.90 -3.44
CA TYR A 285 -3.44 28.85 -3.71
C TYR A 285 -4.31 29.34 -2.53
N GLY A 286 -3.73 29.52 -1.34
CA GLY A 286 -4.39 30.11 -0.18
C GLY A 286 -4.47 31.64 -0.22
N ARG A 287 -3.86 32.29 -1.21
CA ARG A 287 -3.78 33.75 -1.30
C ARG A 287 -5.13 34.37 -1.71
N PRO A 288 -5.47 35.58 -1.23
CA PRO A 288 -6.79 36.22 -1.47
C PRO A 288 -7.20 36.36 -2.95
N ARG A 289 -6.24 36.37 -3.89
CA ARG A 289 -6.51 36.46 -5.34
C ARG A 289 -7.19 35.22 -5.92
N PHE A 290 -7.26 34.11 -5.20
CA PHE A 290 -7.85 32.84 -5.65
C PHE A 290 -9.14 32.44 -4.91
N ASN A 291 -9.75 33.34 -4.13
CA ASN A 291 -11.06 33.09 -3.53
C ASN A 291 -12.18 33.20 -4.59
N TRP A 292 -12.34 32.15 -5.39
CA TRP A 292 -13.50 31.97 -6.26
C TRP A 292 -14.72 31.55 -5.43
N VAL A 293 -15.89 32.08 -5.79
CA VAL A 293 -17.17 32.06 -5.04
C VAL A 293 -17.69 30.63 -4.83
N SER A 294 -18.07 30.29 -3.59
CA SER A 294 -18.35 28.93 -3.10
C SER A 294 -19.77 28.39 -3.30
N ASN A 295 -20.55 28.85 -4.29
CA ASN A 295 -21.97 28.45 -4.43
C ASN A 295 -22.24 27.57 -5.65
N ALA A 296 -21.67 26.36 -5.70
CA ALA A 296 -22.06 25.35 -6.67
C ALA A 296 -22.50 24.05 -5.96
N HIS A 297 -23.79 23.95 -5.65
CA HIS A 297 -24.41 22.68 -5.28
C HIS A 297 -24.70 21.87 -6.56
N ARG A 298 -24.27 20.60 -6.60
CA ARG A 298 -24.67 19.67 -7.67
C ARG A 298 -26.14 19.27 -7.45
N HIS A 299 -27.01 19.65 -8.38
CA HIS A 299 -28.31 19.00 -8.51
C HIS A 299 -28.13 17.67 -9.25
N HIS A 300 -28.14 16.55 -8.52
CA HIS A 300 -28.53 15.28 -9.12
C HIS A 300 -30.06 15.27 -9.22
N LYS A 301 -30.59 15.68 -10.38
CA LYS A 301 -31.97 15.35 -10.76
C LYS A 301 -32.00 13.88 -11.15
N THR A 302 -32.65 13.05 -10.33
CA THR A 302 -33.22 11.78 -10.78
C THR A 302 -34.32 12.12 -11.78
N GLY A 303 -34.15 11.72 -13.04
CA GLY A 303 -35.20 11.79 -14.06
C GLY A 303 -36.18 10.65 -13.88
N ASP A 304 -37.47 10.99 -14.00
CA ASP A 304 -38.62 10.08 -14.09
C ASP A 304 -38.51 9.10 -15.28
#